data_AF-A0A1G2PWR3-F1
#
_entry.id   AF-A0A1G2PWR3-F1
#
_cell.length_a   1.000
_cell.length_b   1.000
_cell.length_c   1.000
_cell.angle_alpha   90.00
_cell.angle_beta   90.00
_cell.angle_gamma   90.00
#
_symmetry.space_group_name_H-M   'P 1'
#
loop_
_entity.id
_entity.type
_entity.pdbx_description
1 polymer ?
#
loop_
_entity_poly.entity_id
_entity_poly.type
_entity_poly.pdbx_seq_one_letter_code
_entity_poly.pdbx_strand_id
1 'polypeptide(L)'
;MDRVSRMVAGGRRFRFRALVAIGNKNGVVGIGTGKGLEVAKAVEKATRRAHASRFSVPRRKGTIPRDILVKSGTARILMRPASPGHGIVAGSVVRALCELAGITDISAKILSRSTNNLSNARATVEGLRFLAERVAVAEQRKPVQRSKPNDAQAAATQEQRASS
;
A
#
# COMPACT_ATOMS: atom_id res chain seq x y z
N MET A 1 -18.83 -8.92 -4.19
CA MET A 1 -19.91 -9.10 -3.19
C MET A 1 -20.33 -10.55 -3.27
N ASP A 2 -20.47 -11.25 -2.14
CA ASP A 2 -20.75 -12.69 -2.15
C ASP A 2 -22.01 -13.01 -1.35
N ARG A 3 -22.86 -13.92 -1.84
CA ARG A 3 -23.95 -14.50 -1.06
C ARG A 3 -23.47 -15.76 -0.37
N VAL A 4 -23.55 -15.80 0.96
CA VAL A 4 -23.13 -16.94 1.79
C VAL A 4 -24.34 -17.53 2.52
N SER A 5 -24.40 -18.84 2.65
CA SER A 5 -25.51 -19.56 3.28
C SER A 5 -25.08 -20.31 4.54
N ARG A 6 -26.01 -20.49 5.48
CA ARG A 6 -25.91 -21.46 6.58
C ARG A 6 -27.10 -22.41 6.48
N MET A 7 -26.85 -23.72 6.59
CA MET A 7 -27.91 -24.73 6.62
C MET A 7 -28.51 -24.82 8.04
N VAL A 8 -29.84 -24.91 8.12
CA VAL A 8 -30.63 -25.17 9.32
C VAL A 8 -31.68 -26.24 9.01
N ALA A 9 -32.33 -26.82 10.02
CA ALA A 9 -33.35 -27.86 9.82
C ALA A 9 -34.47 -27.45 8.84
N GLY A 10 -34.84 -26.16 8.82
CA GLY A 10 -35.84 -25.59 7.90
C GLY A 10 -35.31 -25.07 6.56
N GLY A 11 -34.06 -25.37 6.18
CA GLY A 11 -33.49 -24.99 4.88
C GLY A 11 -32.26 -24.09 4.95
N ARG A 12 -31.99 -23.33 3.86
CA ARG A 12 -30.78 -22.49 3.74
C ARG A 12 -31.10 -21.05 4.15
N ARG A 13 -30.44 -20.55 5.20
CA ARG A 13 -30.50 -19.13 5.57
C ARG A 13 -29.37 -18.36 4.88
N PHE A 14 -29.73 -17.38 4.05
CA PHE A 14 -28.78 -16.56 3.31
C PHE A 14 -28.34 -15.31 4.07
N ARG A 15 -27.12 -14.87 3.79
CA ARG A 15 -26.54 -13.60 4.22
C ARG A 15 -25.64 -13.08 3.11
N PHE A 16 -25.45 -11.76 3.05
CA PHE A 16 -24.54 -11.14 2.11
C PHE A 16 -23.24 -10.75 2.79
N ARG A 17 -22.11 -11.00 2.12
CA ARG A 17 -20.78 -10.57 2.52
C ARG A 17 -20.27 -9.51 1.56
N ALA A 18 -19.87 -8.37 2.10
CA ALA A 18 -19.26 -7.27 1.38
C ALA A 18 -17.76 -7.18 1.73
N LEU A 19 -16.94 -6.92 0.72
CA LEU A 19 -15.56 -6.42 0.85
C LEU A 19 -15.57 -5.03 0.22
N VAL A 20 -15.19 -4.03 0.99
CA VAL A 20 -15.19 -2.62 0.58
C VAL A 20 -13.78 -2.08 0.72
N ALA A 21 -13.33 -1.34 -0.27
CA ALA A 21 -12.13 -0.52 -0.20
C ALA A 21 -12.54 0.95 -0.17
N ILE A 22 -11.83 1.75 0.62
CA ILE A 22 -11.98 3.21 0.67
C ILE A 22 -10.61 3.84 0.49
N GLY A 23 -10.57 5.05 -0.04
CA GLY A 23 -9.35 5.85 -0.08
C GLY A 23 -9.61 7.27 -0.53
N ASN A 24 -8.66 8.14 -0.25
CA ASN A 24 -8.74 9.57 -0.56
C ASN A 24 -7.92 9.97 -1.81
N LYS A 25 -7.40 9.00 -2.58
CA LYS A 25 -6.47 9.22 -3.71
C LYS A 25 -5.20 10.00 -3.34
N ASN A 26 -4.94 10.19 -2.05
CA ASN A 26 -3.86 11.00 -1.51
C ASN A 26 -2.97 10.20 -0.56
N GLY A 27 -2.82 8.90 -0.82
CA GLY A 27 -1.95 8.02 -0.05
C GLY A 27 -2.59 7.45 1.22
N VAL A 28 -3.90 7.56 1.41
CA VAL A 28 -4.61 6.87 2.51
C VAL A 28 -5.64 5.90 1.95
N VAL A 29 -5.54 4.64 2.36
CA VAL A 29 -6.45 3.56 1.95
C VAL A 29 -6.88 2.74 3.15
N GLY A 30 -8.07 2.16 3.09
CA GLY A 30 -8.57 1.19 4.05
C GLY A 30 -9.39 0.10 3.37
N ILE A 31 -9.40 -1.10 3.95
CA ILE A 31 -10.25 -2.22 3.51
C ILE A 31 -11.11 -2.73 4.65
N GLY A 32 -12.37 -3.03 4.36
CA GLY A 32 -13.31 -3.51 5.35
C GLY A 32 -14.12 -4.68 4.83
N THR A 33 -14.46 -5.60 5.73
CA THR A 33 -15.38 -6.69 5.42
C THR A 33 -16.61 -6.62 6.30
N GLY A 34 -17.78 -6.85 5.73
CA GLY A 34 -19.05 -6.81 6.43
C GLY A 34 -19.93 -7.99 6.04
N LYS A 35 -20.81 -8.40 6.96
CA LYS A 35 -21.81 -9.44 6.71
C LYS A 35 -23.16 -9.00 7.27
N GLY A 36 -24.21 -9.15 6.48
CA GLY A 36 -25.56 -8.68 6.79
C GLY A 36 -26.64 -9.63 6.25
N LEU A 37 -27.87 -9.44 6.72
CA LEU A 37 -29.04 -10.11 6.15
C LEU A 37 -29.45 -9.43 4.82
N GLU A 38 -29.42 -8.09 4.83
CA GLU A 38 -29.59 -7.23 3.65
C GLU A 38 -28.23 -6.79 3.10
N VAL A 39 -28.22 -6.41 1.82
CA VAL A 39 -27.02 -5.89 1.12
C VAL A 39 -26.56 -4.58 1.76
N ALA A 40 -27.48 -3.63 1.99
CA ALA A 40 -27.17 -2.32 2.57
C ALA A 40 -26.47 -2.45 3.93
N LYS A 41 -27.03 -3.25 4.85
CA LYS A 41 -26.42 -3.53 6.16
C LYS A 41 -25.04 -4.18 6.07
N ALA A 42 -24.79 -5.01 5.04
CA ALA A 42 -23.49 -5.63 4.84
C ALA A 42 -22.44 -4.58 4.39
N VAL A 43 -22.82 -3.69 3.47
CA VAL A 43 -21.97 -2.61 2.98
C VAL A 43 -21.67 -1.60 4.08
N GLU A 44 -22.68 -1.14 4.82
CA GLU A 44 -22.52 -0.19 5.94
C GLU A 44 -21.51 -0.70 6.99
N LYS A 45 -21.65 -1.97 7.40
CA LYS A 45 -20.69 -2.62 8.32
C LYS A 45 -19.28 -2.72 7.72
N ALA A 46 -19.17 -2.99 6.42
CA ALA A 46 -17.89 -3.06 5.74
C ALA A 46 -17.23 -1.68 5.67
N THR A 47 -17.97 -0.63 5.31
CA THR A 47 -17.49 0.75 5.26
C THR A 47 -17.02 1.22 6.63
N ARG A 48 -17.81 1.00 7.70
CA ARG A 48 -17.39 1.36 9.07
C ARG A 48 -16.06 0.69 9.47
N ARG A 49 -15.88 -0.58 9.11
CA ARG A 49 -14.63 -1.31 9.35
C ARG A 49 -13.48 -0.78 8.49
N ALA A 50 -13.73 -0.45 7.23
CA ALA A 50 -12.73 0.14 6.34
C ALA A 50 -12.21 1.48 6.86
N HIS A 51 -13.10 2.30 7.44
CA HIS A 51 -12.76 3.57 8.07
C HIS A 51 -11.84 3.39 9.28
N ALA A 52 -12.05 2.35 10.09
CA ALA A 52 -11.20 2.04 11.25
C ALA A 52 -9.82 1.49 10.85
N SER A 53 -9.70 0.86 9.67
CA SER A 53 -8.48 0.19 9.22
C SER A 53 -7.66 1.00 8.21
N ARG A 54 -7.74 2.34 8.25
CA ARG A 54 -6.99 3.18 7.32
C ARG A 54 -5.49 3.13 7.61
N PHE A 55 -4.69 3.19 6.56
CA PHE A 55 -3.24 3.24 6.65
C PHE A 55 -2.67 4.15 5.57
N SER A 56 -1.47 4.68 5.82
CA SER A 56 -0.73 5.49 4.87
C SER A 56 0.06 4.61 3.91
N VAL A 57 0.03 4.96 2.62
CA VAL A 57 0.71 4.27 1.54
C VAL A 57 1.92 5.12 1.11
N PRO A 58 3.15 4.57 1.17
CA PRO A 58 4.33 5.29 0.70
C PRO A 58 4.29 5.37 -0.83
N ARG A 59 4.44 6.58 -1.36
CA ARG A 59 4.50 6.82 -2.81
C ARG A 59 5.61 7.79 -3.13
N ARG A 60 6.27 7.58 -4.27
CA ARG A 60 7.33 8.46 -4.79
C ARG A 60 7.05 8.71 -6.26
N LYS A 61 6.83 9.98 -6.65
CA LYS A 61 6.52 10.38 -8.03
C LYS A 61 5.36 9.58 -8.66
N GLY A 62 4.33 9.27 -7.87
CA GLY A 62 3.16 8.51 -8.34
C GLY A 62 3.33 6.98 -8.38
N THR A 63 4.49 6.43 -8.03
CA THR A 63 4.74 4.98 -7.98
C THR A 63 5.19 4.49 -6.59
N ILE A 64 5.36 3.18 -6.44
CA ILE A 64 5.88 2.53 -5.23
C ILE A 64 7.41 2.76 -5.13
N PRO A 65 8.01 2.88 -3.94
CA PRO A 65 9.45 3.12 -3.80
C PRO A 65 10.38 2.03 -4.35
N ARG A 66 9.96 0.75 -4.25
CA ARG A 66 10.75 -0.43 -4.63
C ARG A 66 9.85 -1.62 -4.96
N ASP A 67 10.42 -2.62 -5.60
CA ASP A 67 9.73 -3.88 -5.85
C ASP A 67 9.54 -4.69 -4.55
N ILE A 68 8.46 -5.46 -4.53
CA ILE A 68 8.12 -6.31 -3.38
C ILE A 68 7.36 -7.55 -3.83
N LEU A 69 7.74 -8.68 -3.25
CA LEU A 69 6.99 -9.93 -3.32
C LEU A 69 6.36 -10.19 -1.94
N VAL A 70 5.04 -10.33 -1.91
CA VAL A 70 4.27 -10.46 -0.66
C VAL A 70 3.45 -11.73 -0.68
N LYS A 71 3.37 -12.40 0.47
CA LYS A 71 2.53 -13.57 0.68
C LYS A 71 1.63 -13.34 1.89
N SER A 72 0.31 -13.40 1.68
CA SER A 72 -0.68 -13.41 2.75
C SER A 72 -1.59 -14.62 2.57
N GLY A 73 -1.44 -15.62 3.46
CA GLY A 73 -2.12 -16.90 3.34
C GLY A 73 -1.79 -17.60 2.02
N THR A 74 -2.81 -17.80 1.17
CA THR A 74 -2.68 -18.41 -0.16
C THR A 74 -2.35 -17.41 -1.27
N ALA A 75 -2.49 -16.11 -1.02
CA ALA A 75 -2.24 -15.08 -2.03
C ALA A 75 -0.75 -14.73 -2.08
N ARG A 76 -0.20 -14.67 -3.29
CA ARG A 76 1.17 -14.21 -3.58
C ARG A 76 1.08 -13.11 -4.62
N ILE A 77 1.57 -11.92 -4.31
CA ILE A 77 1.50 -10.75 -5.19
C ILE A 77 2.89 -10.16 -5.35
N LEU A 78 3.27 -9.95 -6.59
CA LEU A 78 4.46 -9.20 -6.98
C LEU A 78 4.02 -7.80 -7.38
N MET A 79 4.59 -6.77 -6.75
CA MET A 79 4.39 -5.38 -7.11
C MET A 79 5.74 -4.78 -7.49
N ARG A 80 5.78 -4.10 -8.64
CA ARG A 80 6.98 -3.46 -9.18
C ARG A 80 6.69 -1.99 -9.48
N PRO A 81 7.63 -1.08 -9.19
CA PRO A 81 7.53 0.30 -9.61
C PRO A 81 7.53 0.36 -11.15
N ALA A 82 6.88 1.38 -11.69
CA ALA A 82 6.83 1.61 -13.12
C ALA A 82 7.26 3.04 -13.45
N SER A 83 7.70 3.25 -14.68
CA SER A 83 8.04 4.58 -15.19
C SER A 83 6.80 5.47 -15.26
N PRO A 84 6.95 6.80 -15.16
CA PRO A 84 5.82 7.73 -15.33
C PRO A 84 5.11 7.51 -16.66
N GLY A 85 3.78 7.46 -16.64
CA GLY A 85 2.95 7.25 -17.84
C GLY A 85 2.70 5.78 -18.20
N HIS A 86 3.17 4.83 -17.39
CA HIS A 86 2.87 3.41 -17.56
C HIS A 86 1.42 3.05 -17.18
N GLY A 87 0.85 3.81 -16.24
CA GLY A 87 -0.48 3.52 -15.69
C GLY A 87 -0.52 2.33 -14.74
N ILE A 88 -1.72 1.90 -14.39
CA ILE A 88 -1.97 0.82 -13.42
C ILE A 88 -2.21 -0.52 -14.14
N VAL A 89 -1.15 -1.30 -14.30
CA VAL A 89 -1.21 -2.67 -14.85
C VAL A 89 -1.25 -3.66 -13.68
N ALA A 90 -2.47 -3.94 -13.19
CA ALA A 90 -2.67 -4.80 -12.03
C ALA A 90 -3.97 -5.60 -12.11
N GLY A 91 -4.06 -6.70 -11.35
CA GLY A 91 -5.31 -7.45 -11.18
C GLY A 91 -6.39 -6.60 -10.49
N SER A 92 -7.67 -6.93 -10.69
CA SER A 92 -8.83 -6.10 -10.31
C SER A 92 -8.78 -5.54 -8.87
N VAL A 93 -8.53 -6.40 -7.88
CA VAL A 93 -8.46 -6.01 -6.47
C VAL A 93 -7.27 -5.08 -6.19
N VAL A 94 -6.11 -5.40 -6.76
CA VAL A 94 -4.88 -4.61 -6.58
C VAL A 94 -5.02 -3.25 -7.25
N ARG A 95 -5.58 -3.23 -8.48
CA ARG A 95 -5.87 -2.00 -9.23
C ARG A 95 -6.75 -1.05 -8.43
N ALA A 96 -7.88 -1.53 -7.90
CA ALA A 96 -8.79 -0.70 -7.13
C ALA A 96 -8.13 -0.10 -5.88
N LEU A 97 -7.27 -0.86 -5.19
CA LEU A 97 -6.53 -0.36 -4.03
C LEU A 97 -5.45 0.67 -4.42
N CYS A 98 -4.71 0.43 -5.49
CA CYS A 98 -3.69 1.36 -5.97
C CYS A 98 -4.31 2.68 -6.45
N GLU A 99 -5.45 2.61 -7.14
CA GLU A 99 -6.16 3.80 -7.60
C GLU A 99 -6.68 4.63 -6.41
N LEU A 100 -7.28 3.99 -5.41
CA LEU A 100 -7.73 4.64 -4.18
C LEU A 100 -6.57 5.18 -3.34
N ALA A 101 -5.37 4.59 -3.46
CA ALA A 101 -4.14 5.10 -2.86
C ALA A 101 -3.60 6.33 -3.59
N GLY A 102 -4.03 6.59 -4.83
CA GLY A 102 -3.44 7.63 -5.68
C GLY A 102 -2.06 7.23 -6.21
N ILE A 103 -1.86 5.94 -6.47
CA ILE A 103 -0.74 5.43 -7.27
C ILE A 103 -1.16 5.49 -8.73
N THR A 104 -0.38 6.19 -9.55
CA THR A 104 -0.64 6.35 -10.99
C THR A 104 0.02 5.24 -11.79
N ASP A 105 1.24 4.86 -11.41
CA ASP A 105 2.10 3.98 -12.22
C ASP A 105 2.56 2.79 -11.39
N ILE A 106 2.11 1.59 -11.76
CA ILE A 106 2.50 0.35 -11.08
C ILE A 106 2.26 -0.86 -11.99
N SER A 107 3.18 -1.81 -11.95
CA SER A 107 2.99 -3.15 -12.50
C SER A 107 2.83 -4.15 -11.35
N ALA A 108 1.71 -4.86 -11.31
CA ALA A 108 1.47 -5.87 -10.29
C ALA A 108 0.86 -7.15 -10.87
N LYS A 109 1.41 -8.29 -10.45
CA LYS A 109 0.92 -9.61 -10.85
C LYS A 109 0.59 -10.46 -9.61
N ILE A 110 -0.60 -11.01 -9.61
CA ILE A 110 -0.98 -12.07 -8.66
C ILE A 110 -0.35 -13.36 -9.20
N LEU A 111 0.62 -13.90 -8.46
CA LEU A 111 1.35 -15.12 -8.82
C LEU A 111 0.65 -16.39 -8.31
N SER A 112 -0.27 -16.24 -7.36
CA SER A 112 -1.05 -17.37 -6.85
C SER A 112 -2.20 -17.73 -7.80
N ARG A 113 -2.55 -19.02 -7.85
CA ARG A 113 -3.78 -19.52 -8.50
C ARG A 113 -5.06 -19.07 -7.78
N SER A 114 -4.95 -18.58 -6.53
CA SER A 114 -6.08 -18.16 -5.71
C SER A 114 -6.81 -16.94 -6.28
N THR A 115 -8.09 -17.12 -6.62
CA THR A 115 -9.01 -16.05 -7.06
C THR A 115 -9.72 -15.34 -5.91
N ASN A 116 -9.40 -15.67 -4.66
CA ASN A 116 -10.05 -15.09 -3.49
C ASN A 116 -9.68 -13.61 -3.30
N ASN A 117 -10.64 -12.73 -3.57
CA ASN A 117 -10.49 -11.29 -3.47
C ASN A 117 -10.08 -10.80 -2.07
N LEU A 118 -10.54 -11.45 -1.01
CA LEU A 118 -10.20 -11.06 0.36
C LEU A 118 -8.72 -11.31 0.67
N SER A 119 -8.20 -12.48 0.26
CA SER A 119 -6.79 -12.81 0.45
C SER A 119 -5.89 -11.91 -0.37
N ASN A 120 -6.29 -11.61 -1.62
CA ASN A 120 -5.55 -10.69 -2.49
C ASN A 120 -5.53 -9.27 -1.92
N ALA A 121 -6.67 -8.76 -1.43
CA ALA A 121 -6.73 -7.44 -0.79
C ALA A 121 -5.83 -7.36 0.45
N ARG A 122 -5.85 -8.40 1.30
CA ARG A 122 -4.98 -8.48 2.48
C ARG A 122 -3.49 -8.50 2.11
N ALA A 123 -3.12 -9.31 1.11
CA ALA A 123 -1.75 -9.36 0.61
C ALA A 123 -1.26 -7.99 0.09
N THR A 124 -2.12 -7.26 -0.62
CA THR A 124 -1.80 -5.91 -1.10
C THR A 124 -1.59 -4.95 0.07
N VAL A 125 -2.49 -4.94 1.06
CA VAL A 125 -2.37 -4.07 2.24
C VAL A 125 -1.11 -4.37 3.04
N GLU A 126 -0.81 -5.65 3.28
CA GLU A 126 0.42 -6.08 3.97
C GLU A 126 1.66 -5.65 3.20
N GLY A 127 1.65 -5.77 1.88
CA GLY A 127 2.72 -5.30 1.02
C GLY A 127 2.99 -3.81 1.11
N LEU A 128 1.93 -3.01 1.04
CA LEU A 128 2.04 -1.55 1.15
C LEU A 128 2.49 -1.12 2.56
N ARG A 129 2.06 -1.82 3.60
CA ARG A 129 2.54 -1.59 4.98
C ARG A 129 4.02 -1.91 5.14
N PHE A 130 4.48 -3.04 4.59
CA PHE A 130 5.90 -3.40 4.62
C PHE A 130 6.76 -2.37 3.89
N LEU A 131 6.27 -1.83 2.76
CA LEU A 131 6.93 -0.72 2.08
C LEU A 131 6.99 0.53 2.95
N ALA A 132 5.92 0.83 3.70
CA ALA A 132 5.86 2.02 4.56
C ALA A 132 6.91 1.95 5.66
N GLU A 133 7.00 0.78 6.32
CA GLU A 133 7.99 0.51 7.35
C GLU A 133 9.42 0.61 6.81
N ARG A 134 9.68 0.04 5.63
CA ARG A 134 11.01 0.12 5.00
C ARG A 134 11.42 1.54 4.64
N VAL A 135 10.48 2.38 4.20
CA VAL A 135 10.75 3.79 3.93
C VAL A 135 11.10 4.51 5.24
N ALA A 136 10.32 4.29 6.31
CA ALA A 136 10.59 4.87 7.62
C ALA A 136 11.99 4.48 8.15
N VAL A 137 12.38 3.21 8.02
CA VAL A 137 13.72 2.74 8.41
C VAL A 137 14.82 3.37 7.54
N ALA A 138 14.58 3.52 6.23
CA ALA A 138 15.55 4.15 5.33
C ALA A 138 15.78 5.63 5.65
N GLU A 139 14.74 6.33 6.10
CA GLU A 139 14.85 7.72 6.56
C GLU A 139 15.65 7.83 7.86
N GLN A 140 15.42 6.93 8.82
CA GLN A 140 16.18 6.87 10.07
C GLN A 140 17.66 6.52 9.84
N ARG A 141 17.96 5.73 8.81
CA ARG A 141 19.33 5.31 8.46
C ARG A 141 20.08 6.31 7.59
N LYS A 142 19.48 7.43 7.17
CA LYS A 142 20.24 8.43 6.42
C LYS A 142 21.46 8.83 7.27
N PRO A 143 22.70 8.66 6.76
CA PRO A 143 23.85 9.17 7.47
C PRO A 143 23.62 10.67 7.61
N VAL A 144 23.65 11.16 8.86
CA VAL A 144 23.73 12.59 9.16
C VAL A 144 24.78 13.14 8.20
N GLN A 145 24.35 14.07 7.34
CA GLN A 145 25.25 14.73 6.42
C GLN A 145 26.46 15.18 7.25
N ARG A 146 27.62 14.59 7.01
CA ARG A 146 28.88 15.21 7.41
C ARG A 146 28.90 16.51 6.63
N SER A 147 28.39 17.59 7.23
CA SER A 147 28.70 18.95 6.82
C SER A 147 30.22 18.97 6.73
N LYS A 148 30.76 19.06 5.52
CA LYS A 148 32.21 19.16 5.31
C LYS A 148 32.70 20.32 6.19
N PRO A 149 33.51 20.10 7.22
CA PRO A 149 34.26 21.21 7.80
C PRO A 149 35.46 21.46 6.88
N ASN A 150 35.77 22.73 6.67
CA ASN A 150 37.01 23.25 6.07
C ASN A 150 37.10 23.40 4.55
N ASP A 151 36.22 24.24 3.99
CA ASP A 151 36.66 25.21 2.97
C ASP A 151 37.20 26.52 3.61
N ALA A 152 37.15 26.64 4.96
CA ALA A 152 37.59 27.83 5.70
C ALA A 152 39.10 27.89 6.01
N GLN A 153 39.87 26.82 5.78
CA GLN A 153 41.31 26.80 6.07
C GLN A 153 42.21 27.15 4.87
N ALA A 154 41.66 27.31 3.68
CA ALA A 154 42.44 27.70 2.50
C ALA A 154 42.73 29.23 2.44
N ALA A 155 41.94 30.06 3.13
CA ALA A 155 42.15 31.51 3.17
C ALA A 155 43.26 31.94 4.14
N ALA A 156 43.50 31.21 5.23
CA ALA A 156 44.50 31.57 6.25
C ALA A 156 45.97 31.32 5.81
N THR A 157 46.18 30.51 4.76
CA THR A 157 47.55 30.20 4.26
C THR A 157 48.06 31.24 3.26
N GLN A 158 47.20 32.17 2.78
CA GLN A 158 47.62 33.22 1.84
C GLN A 158 48.15 34.49 2.53
N GLU A 159 47.81 34.75 3.78
CA GLU A 159 48.33 35.92 4.52
C GLU A 159 49.71 35.70 5.16
N GLN A 160 50.14 34.44 5.38
CA GLN A 160 51.45 34.13 5.97
C GLN A 160 52.60 34.02 4.94
N ARG A 161 52.30 34.05 3.62
CA ARG A 161 53.32 34.00 2.55
C ARG A 161 53.70 35.38 1.99
N ALA A 162 53.08 36.46 2.48
CA ALA A 162 53.36 37.84 2.03
C ALA A 162 54.30 38.62 2.97
N SER A 163 54.77 38.01 4.06
CA SER A 163 55.59 38.68 5.10
C SER A 163 56.88 37.92 5.46
N SER A 164 57.45 37.13 4.55
CA SER A 164 58.78 36.51 4.70
C SER A 164 59.50 36.45 3.37
#